data_AF-A0A4S0Q4C1-F1
#
_entry.id   AF-A0A4S0Q4C1-F1
#
_cell.length_a   1.000
_cell.length_b   1.000
_cell.length_c   1.000
_cell.angle_alpha   90.00
_cell.angle_beta   90.00
_cell.angle_gamma   90.00
#
_symmetry.space_group_name_H-M   'P 1'
#
loop_
_entity.id
_entity.type
_entity.pdbx_description
1 polymer ?
#
loop_
_entity_poly.entity_id
_entity_poly.type
_entity_poly.pdbx_seq_one_letter_code
_entity_poly.pdbx_strand_id
1 'polypeptide(L)'
;EINGTYYSSFKEPTFVKWANDVPDGFVFSLKGNRFVTNRRVLGEAGESIMRFLGSGIAALGEKLGPILWQFAPTKKFDADDFEAFLKLLPEKQDGVAL
;
A
#
# COMPACT_ATOMS: atom_id res chain seq x y z
N GLU A 1 -4.28 1.92 11.80
CA GLU A 1 -3.53 1.10 10.83
C GLU A 1 -4.24 -0.22 10.56
N ILE A 2 -4.38 -0.61 9.29
CA ILE A 2 -4.88 -1.92 8.86
C ILE A 2 -3.69 -2.80 8.50
N ASN A 3 -3.52 -3.88 9.28
CA ASN A 3 -2.44 -4.85 9.08
C ASN A 3 -2.85 -6.06 8.22
N GLY A 4 -4.16 -6.32 8.07
CA GLY A 4 -4.65 -7.47 7.30
C GLY A 4 -4.19 -7.45 5.83
N THR A 5 -4.02 -6.26 5.26
CA THR A 5 -3.56 -6.03 3.87
C THR A 5 -2.14 -6.54 3.60
N TYR A 6 -1.32 -6.68 4.65
CA TYR A 6 0.02 -7.25 4.55
C TYR A 6 -0.02 -8.73 4.13
N TYR A 7 -1.03 -9.47 4.61
CA TYR A 7 -1.15 -10.92 4.39
C TYR A 7 -2.08 -11.26 3.22
N SER A 8 -3.13 -10.48 3.01
CA SER A 8 -4.18 -10.77 2.04
C SER A 8 -4.65 -9.51 1.31
N SER A 9 -5.02 -9.64 0.04
CA SER A 9 -5.79 -8.61 -0.65
C SER A 9 -7.25 -8.69 -0.23
N PHE A 10 -7.88 -7.54 0.00
CA PHE A 10 -9.33 -7.42 0.12
C PHE A 10 -9.92 -6.99 -1.22
N LYS A 11 -11.23 -7.10 -1.36
CA LYS A 11 -11.96 -6.57 -2.51
C LYS A 11 -12.46 -5.17 -2.16
N GLU A 12 -12.64 -4.33 -3.18
CA GLU A 12 -13.19 -2.97 -3.07
C GLU A 12 -14.40 -2.81 -2.11
N PRO A 13 -15.42 -3.70 -2.10
CA PRO A 13 -16.56 -3.56 -1.18
C PRO A 13 -16.17 -3.58 0.30
N THR A 14 -15.05 -4.22 0.66
CA THR A 14 -14.52 -4.19 2.03
C THR A 14 -14.02 -2.80 2.40
N PHE A 15 -13.30 -2.13 1.49
CA PHE A 15 -12.79 -0.78 1.72
C PHE A 15 -13.92 0.25 1.75
N VAL A 16 -14.92 0.14 0.86
CA VAL A 16 -16.14 0.96 0.90
C VAL A 16 -16.84 0.85 2.25
N LYS A 17 -17.02 -0.39 2.74
CA LYS A 17 -17.63 -0.62 4.05
C LYS A 17 -16.83 0.07 5.15
N TRP A 18 -15.51 -0.11 5.20
CA TRP A 18 -14.66 0.52 6.21
C TRP A 18 -14.70 2.04 6.15
N ALA A 19 -14.75 2.63 4.95
CA ALA A 19 -14.89 4.08 4.80
C ALA A 19 -16.20 4.61 5.41
N ASN A 20 -17.30 3.86 5.25
CA ASN A 20 -18.62 4.22 5.77
C ASN A 20 -18.79 3.96 7.28
N ASP A 21 -18.04 3.00 7.84
CA ASP A 21 -18.14 2.60 9.25
C ASP A 21 -17.40 3.55 10.21
N VAL A 22 -16.66 4.54 9.70
CA VAL A 22 -15.89 5.49 10.53
C VAL A 22 -16.38 6.93 10.35
N PRO A 23 -16.26 7.78 11.40
CA PRO A 23 -16.62 9.19 11.32
C PRO A 23 -15.81 9.95 10.26
N ASP A 24 -16.33 11.11 9.87
CA ASP A 24 -15.61 12.04 9.00
C ASP A 24 -14.31 12.53 9.67
N GLY A 25 -13.26 12.73 8.86
CA GLY A 25 -11.93 13.08 9.35
C GLY A 25 -11.13 11.92 9.94
N PHE A 26 -11.70 10.72 10.10
CA PHE A 26 -10.93 9.53 10.46
C PHE A 26 -10.00 9.12 9.30
N VAL A 27 -8.75 8.78 9.60
CA VAL A 27 -7.75 8.38 8.59
C VAL A 27 -7.21 6.99 8.89
N PHE A 28 -7.23 6.11 7.90
CA PHE A 28 -6.58 4.81 7.92
C PHE A 28 -5.16 4.92 7.40
N SER A 29 -4.20 4.26 8.06
CA SER A 29 -2.98 3.82 7.39
C SER A 29 -3.15 2.37 6.94
N LEU A 30 -2.62 2.01 5.77
CA LEU A 30 -2.60 0.64 5.27
C LEU A 30 -1.19 0.09 5.28
N LYS A 31 -1.01 -1.14 5.75
CA LYS A 31 0.27 -1.83 5.57
C LYS A 31 0.33 -2.43 4.17
N GLY A 32 1.37 -2.07 3.42
CA GLY A 32 1.61 -2.59 2.08
C GLY A 32 1.70 -4.12 2.07
N ASN A 33 1.29 -4.74 0.96
CA ASN A 33 1.31 -6.20 0.86
C ASN A 33 2.75 -6.75 0.97
N ARG A 34 2.94 -7.84 1.71
CA ARG A 34 4.26 -8.46 1.92
C ARG A 34 5.00 -8.81 0.61
N PHE A 35 4.28 -9.10 -0.47
CA PHE A 35 4.89 -9.40 -1.77
C PHE A 35 5.56 -8.20 -2.44
N VAL A 36 5.27 -6.99 -1.97
CA VAL A 36 5.98 -5.77 -2.38
C VAL A 36 7.32 -5.67 -1.67
N THR A 37 7.33 -5.78 -0.34
CA THR A 37 8.50 -5.44 0.49
C THR A 37 9.45 -6.61 0.77
N ASN A 38 9.01 -7.86 0.57
CA ASN A 38 9.85 -9.06 0.74
C ASN A 38 10.55 -9.49 -0.55
N ARG A 39 10.57 -8.64 -1.59
CA ARG A 39 11.26 -8.92 -2.86
C ARG A 39 12.77 -8.96 -2.66
N ARG A 40 13.43 -9.90 -3.35
CA ARG A 40 14.90 -9.99 -3.39
C ARG A 40 15.50 -8.70 -3.97
N VAL A 41 14.93 -8.19 -5.05
CA VAL A 41 15.24 -6.90 -5.70
C VAL A 41 13.99 -6.03 -5.62
N LEU A 42 14.03 -4.93 -4.88
CA LEU A 42 12.88 -4.04 -4.68
C LEU A 42 12.52 -3.26 -5.95
N GLY A 43 13.49 -2.94 -6.79
CA GLY A 43 13.25 -2.31 -8.10
C GLY A 43 12.36 -3.11 -9.04
N GLU A 44 12.10 -4.40 -8.75
CA GLU A 44 11.17 -5.26 -9.51
C GLU A 44 9.77 -5.35 -8.89
N ALA A 45 9.46 -4.54 -7.86
CA ALA A 45 8.21 -4.63 -7.13
C ALA A 45 6.99 -4.04 -7.87
N GLY A 46 7.19 -3.41 -9.05
CA GLY A 46 6.18 -2.61 -9.74
C GLY A 46 4.84 -3.32 -9.95
N GLU A 47 4.85 -4.57 -10.42
CA GLU A 47 3.63 -5.34 -10.61
C GLU A 47 2.90 -5.63 -9.27
N SER A 48 3.65 -5.89 -8.21
CA SER A 48 3.07 -6.12 -6.87
C SER A 48 2.52 -4.84 -6.26
N ILE A 49 3.14 -3.69 -6.52
CA ILE A 49 2.62 -2.37 -6.16
C ILE A 49 1.30 -2.13 -6.89
N MET A 50 1.29 -2.25 -8.23
CA MET A 50 0.07 -2.06 -9.04
C MET A 50 -1.07 -2.97 -8.61
N ARG A 51 -0.79 -4.25 -8.32
CA ARG A 51 -1.79 -5.19 -7.82
C ARG A 51 -2.35 -4.81 -6.45
N PHE A 52 -1.50 -4.29 -5.56
CA PHE A 52 -1.94 -3.84 -4.23
C PHE A 52 -2.80 -2.57 -4.33
N LEU A 53 -2.33 -1.55 -5.07
CA LEU A 53 -3.06 -0.30 -5.25
C LEU A 53 -4.39 -0.52 -6.00
N GLY A 54 -4.38 -1.35 -7.04
CA GLY A 54 -5.56 -1.75 -7.81
C GLY A 54 -6.49 -2.75 -7.10
N SER A 55 -6.25 -3.10 -5.83
CA SER A 55 -7.17 -3.97 -5.07
C SER A 55 -8.43 -3.26 -4.55
N GLY A 56 -8.56 -1.96 -4.84
CA GLY A 56 -9.68 -1.12 -4.43
C GLY A 56 -9.40 -0.28 -3.18
N ILE A 57 -8.12 -0.08 -2.80
CA ILE A 57 -7.77 0.72 -1.61
C ILE A 57 -8.24 2.17 -1.72
N ALA A 58 -8.33 2.70 -2.95
CA ALA A 58 -8.78 4.06 -3.24
C ALA A 58 -10.25 4.30 -2.85
N ALA A 59 -11.04 3.24 -2.64
CA ALA A 59 -12.41 3.36 -2.11
C ALA A 59 -12.47 3.91 -0.68
N LEU A 60 -11.34 4.00 0.03
CA LEU A 60 -11.23 4.74 1.28
C LEU A 60 -11.29 6.27 1.08
N GLY A 61 -11.08 6.78 -0.13
CA GLY A 61 -11.18 8.21 -0.46
C GLY A 61 -10.32 9.08 0.44
N GLU A 62 -10.90 10.15 0.99
CA GLU A 62 -10.24 11.07 1.93
C GLU A 62 -9.78 10.41 3.23
N LYS A 63 -10.29 9.20 3.53
CA LYS A 63 -9.91 8.41 4.71
C LYS A 63 -8.71 7.50 4.42
N LEU A 64 -8.22 7.45 3.17
CA LEU A 64 -6.94 6.81 2.83
C LEU A 64 -5.79 7.75 3.23
N GLY A 65 -5.10 7.37 4.30
CA GLY A 65 -3.85 7.98 4.70
C GLY A 65 -2.64 7.20 4.17
N PRO A 66 -1.51 7.24 4.89
CA PRO A 66 -0.25 6.73 4.38
C PRO A 66 -0.25 5.19 4.21
N ILE A 67 0.47 4.74 3.20
CA ILE A 67 0.82 3.32 3.04
C ILE A 67 2.17 3.07 3.74
N LEU A 68 2.15 2.18 4.74
CA LEU A 68 3.36 1.72 5.40
C LEU A 68 4.05 0.62 4.58
N TRP A 69 5.21 0.94 4.04
CA TRP A 69 6.12 -0.03 3.41
C TRP A 69 7.12 -0.57 4.43
N GLN A 70 6.73 -1.61 5.17
CA GLN A 70 7.61 -2.28 6.13
C GLN A 70 8.45 -3.36 5.44
N PHE A 71 9.77 -3.22 5.48
CA PHE A 71 10.72 -4.19 4.93
C PHE A 71 11.07 -5.30 5.93
N ALA A 72 11.45 -6.47 5.40
CA ALA A 72 11.90 -7.58 6.21
C ALA A 72 13.16 -7.19 7.03
N PRO A 73 13.30 -7.68 8.29
CA PRO A 73 14.46 -7.35 9.13
C PRO A 73 15.79 -7.86 8.56
N THR A 74 15.74 -8.82 7.64
CA THR A 74 16.90 -9.38 6.94
C THR A 74 17.27 -8.63 5.66
N LYS A 75 16.44 -7.68 5.20
CA LYS A 75 16.72 -6.88 4.01
C LYS A 75 17.86 -5.92 4.32
N LYS A 76 19.00 -6.14 3.67
CA LYS A 76 20.11 -5.18 3.71
C LYS A 76 19.72 -3.92 2.94
N PHE A 77 20.11 -2.78 3.49
CA PHE A 77 19.97 -1.50 2.78
C PHE A 77 20.94 -1.46 1.61
N ASP A 78 20.39 -1.19 0.43
CA ASP A 78 21.10 -0.96 -0.83
C ASP A 78 20.47 0.30 -1.43
N ALA A 79 21.23 1.38 -1.53
CA ALA A 79 20.69 2.68 -1.89
C ALA A 79 20.05 2.67 -3.28
N ASP A 80 20.67 1.97 -4.25
CA ASP A 80 20.19 1.93 -5.63
C ASP A 80 18.90 1.11 -5.73
N ASP A 81 18.80 -0.02 -5.01
CA ASP A 81 17.59 -0.85 -4.97
C ASP A 81 16.42 -0.13 -4.29
N PHE A 82 16.69 0.62 -3.21
CA PHE A 82 15.66 1.43 -2.53
C PHE A 82 15.25 2.66 -3.35
N GLU A 83 16.18 3.33 -4.03
CA GLU A 83 15.84 4.43 -4.95
C GLU A 83 14.96 3.91 -6.11
N ALA A 84 15.32 2.76 -6.69
CA ALA A 84 14.52 2.12 -7.72
C ALA A 84 13.11 1.80 -7.21
N PHE A 85 12.97 1.29 -5.99
CA PHE A 85 11.67 1.08 -5.36
C PHE A 85 10.85 2.36 -5.20
N LEU A 86 11.45 3.42 -4.68
CA LEU A 86 10.76 4.69 -4.43
C LEU A 86 10.25 5.30 -5.75
N LYS A 87 11.00 5.15 -6.85
CA LYS A 87 10.57 5.57 -8.20
C LYS A 87 9.35 4.81 -8.75
N LEU A 88 9.02 3.64 -8.19
CA LEU A 88 7.83 2.88 -8.58
C LEU A 88 6.56 3.35 -7.85
N LEU A 89 6.68 4.12 -6.77
CA LEU A 89 5.54 4.56 -5.98
C LEU A 89 4.81 5.69 -6.71
N PRO A 90 3.54 5.50 -7.10
CA PRO A 90 2.78 6.57 -7.72
C PRO A 90 2.32 7.58 -6.67
N GLU A 91 2.14 8.83 -7.09
CA GLU A 91 1.59 9.89 -6.23
C GLU A 91 0.09 9.72 -5.95
N LYS A 92 -0.62 8.95 -6.80
CA LYS A 92 -2.08 8.81 -6.76
C LYS A 92 -2.53 7.42 -7.23
N GLN A 93 -3.67 6.96 -6.72
CA GLN A 93 -4.43 5.81 -7.22
C GLN A 93 -5.89 6.23 -7.40
N ASP A 94 -6.44 6.07 -8.61
CA ASP A 94 -7.84 6.43 -8.95
C ASP A 94 -8.26 7.84 -8.48
N GLY A 95 -7.32 8.79 -8.56
CA GLY A 95 -7.53 10.19 -8.16
C GLY A 95 -7.28 10.49 -6.67
N VAL A 96 -7.12 9.47 -5.83
CA VAL A 96 -6.77 9.61 -4.41
C VAL A 96 -5.27 9.73 -4.24
N ALA A 97 -4.80 10.73 -3.48
CA ALA A 97 -3.39 10.91 -3.18
C ALA A 97 -2.86 9.80 -2.25
N LEU A 98 -1.59 9.41 -2.44
CA LEU A 98 -0.90 8.37 -1.68
C LEU A 98 0.30 8.91 -0.89
#